data_AF-A0A1H9U651-F1
#
_entry.id   AF-A0A1H9U651-F1
#
_cell.length_a   1.000
_cell.length_b   1.000
_cell.length_c   1.000
_cell.angle_alpha   90.00
_cell.angle_beta   90.00
_cell.angle_gamma   90.00
#
_symmetry.space_group_name_H-M   'P 1'
#
loop_
_entity.id
_entity.type
_entity.pdbx_description
1 polymer ?
#
loop_
_entity_poly.entity_id
_entity_poly.type
_entity_poly.pdbx_seq_one_letter_code
_entity_poly.pdbx_strand_id
1 'polypeptide(L)'
;MLAPPAASAEDGSVLLEADVDGRPVGVGNLVLDPSDTAKVSVTVRNGTDTVQRVKTVRISGTALALTFFAYDTTVPFDVPPRSAETRSFPLDPSDLGSQAIGLLPVTIEVVDVRRETIASVGTTGDVKGSLWSVYGAFGLAVLVLTALSWTAALIALARRRLPANRWQRAMRFLPAGIGTGLVAVISLSVLRLVAPSPAAEIPFIVGAAAVALLLGYVTPHPGERRGMSDLDADTVRIRL
;
A
#
# COMPACT_ATOMS: atom_id res chain seq x y z
N MET A 1 -34.83 10.05 15.01
CA MET A 1 -33.50 10.13 14.38
C MET A 1 -32.52 10.63 15.44
N LEU A 2 -31.66 9.76 15.93
CA LEU A 2 -30.66 10.09 16.97
C LEU A 2 -29.36 10.46 16.24
N ALA A 3 -28.91 11.70 16.39
CA ALA A 3 -27.59 12.12 15.92
C ALA A 3 -26.50 11.38 16.71
N PRO A 4 -25.39 10.94 16.09
CA PRO A 4 -24.25 10.41 16.82
C PRO A 4 -23.64 11.51 17.72
N PRO A 5 -23.07 11.15 18.88
CA PRO A 5 -22.45 12.12 19.77
C PRO A 5 -21.27 12.78 19.08
N ALA A 6 -21.21 14.11 19.14
CA ALA A 6 -20.01 14.86 18.77
C ALA A 6 -18.87 14.36 19.66
N ALA A 7 -17.82 13.81 19.06
CA ALA A 7 -16.60 13.52 19.78
C ALA A 7 -16.05 14.85 20.30
N SER A 8 -16.14 15.06 21.61
CA SER A 8 -15.44 16.15 22.28
C SER A 8 -13.96 16.02 21.94
N ALA A 9 -13.36 17.09 21.40
CA ALA A 9 -11.92 17.16 21.26
C ALA A 9 -11.28 16.82 22.61
N GLU A 10 -10.36 15.85 22.63
CA GLU A 10 -9.48 15.67 23.78
C GLU A 10 -8.87 17.04 24.10
N ASP A 11 -8.99 17.47 25.36
CA ASP A 11 -8.52 18.79 25.81
C ASP A 11 -7.07 19.01 25.32
N GLY A 12 -6.86 20.05 24.52
CA GLY A 12 -5.55 20.39 23.95
C GLY A 12 -5.20 19.77 22.59
N SER A 13 -6.11 19.04 21.93
CA SER A 13 -5.91 18.52 20.57
C SER A 13 -6.70 19.30 19.51
N VAL A 14 -6.22 19.25 18.26
CA VAL A 14 -6.98 19.75 17.09
C VAL A 14 -7.55 18.53 16.36
N LEU A 15 -8.87 18.50 16.19
CA LEU A 15 -9.55 17.45 15.45
C LEU A 15 -9.91 17.91 14.05
N LEU A 16 -9.84 16.96 13.11
CA LEU A 16 -10.22 17.15 11.73
C LEU A 16 -11.40 16.23 11.37
N GLU A 17 -12.50 16.85 10.97
CA GLU A 17 -13.61 16.18 10.31
C GLU A 17 -13.61 16.62 8.84
N ALA A 18 -13.85 15.68 7.93
CA ALA A 18 -13.96 15.97 6.51
C ALA A 18 -15.17 15.28 5.93
N ASP A 19 -15.74 15.89 4.90
CA ASP A 19 -16.89 15.43 4.15
C ASP A 19 -16.60 15.64 2.67
N VAL A 20 -16.96 14.67 1.84
CA VAL A 20 -16.85 14.78 0.39
C VAL A 20 -18.18 14.42 -0.22
N ASP A 21 -18.77 15.35 -0.96
CA ASP A 21 -20.08 15.22 -1.59
C ASP A 21 -21.20 14.81 -0.61
N GLY A 22 -21.16 15.33 0.62
CA GLY A 22 -22.15 15.04 1.66
C GLY A 22 -21.93 13.69 2.36
N ARG A 23 -20.78 13.04 2.14
CA ARG A 23 -20.39 11.81 2.83
C ARG A 23 -19.23 12.06 3.78
N PRO A 24 -19.39 11.76 5.09
CA PRO A 24 -18.31 11.93 6.05
C PRO A 24 -17.18 10.96 5.78
N VAL A 25 -15.95 11.48 5.81
CA VAL A 25 -14.71 10.73 5.67
C VAL A 25 -14.52 9.83 6.89
N GLY A 26 -14.13 8.57 6.66
CA GLY A 26 -14.05 7.53 7.69
C GLY A 26 -15.27 6.62 7.76
N VAL A 27 -16.37 6.97 7.07
CA VAL A 27 -17.54 6.09 6.92
C VAL A 27 -17.54 5.47 5.52
N GLY A 28 -16.99 4.26 5.40
CA GLY A 28 -16.88 3.54 4.13
C GLY A 28 -15.81 4.10 3.19
N ASN A 29 -15.96 3.83 1.89
CA ASN A 29 -14.99 4.24 0.88
C ASN A 29 -15.31 5.63 0.31
N LEU A 30 -14.29 6.48 0.24
CA LEU A 30 -14.35 7.79 -0.42
C LEU A 30 -14.21 7.62 -1.93
N VAL A 31 -15.27 7.88 -2.70
CA VAL A 31 -15.19 7.77 -4.17
C VAL A 31 -14.52 9.01 -4.75
N LEU A 32 -13.51 8.82 -5.58
CA LEU A 32 -12.84 9.88 -6.34
C LEU A 32 -12.91 9.55 -7.83
N ASP A 33 -13.69 10.32 -8.58
CA ASP A 33 -13.87 10.15 -10.03
C ASP A 33 -13.19 11.30 -10.79
N PRO A 34 -12.24 11.04 -11.70
CA PRO A 34 -11.57 12.10 -12.48
C PRO A 34 -12.53 12.88 -13.40
N SER A 35 -13.75 12.37 -13.63
CA SER A 35 -14.75 13.02 -14.50
C SER A 35 -15.61 14.04 -13.76
N ASP A 36 -15.65 13.97 -12.43
CA ASP A 36 -16.56 14.75 -11.59
C ASP A 36 -15.79 15.65 -10.62
N THR A 37 -16.18 16.92 -10.53
CA THR A 37 -15.69 17.81 -9.48
C THR A 37 -16.35 17.44 -8.15
N ALA A 38 -15.53 17.10 -7.15
CA ALA A 38 -16.01 16.76 -5.82
C ALA A 38 -16.09 18.01 -4.94
N LYS A 39 -17.12 18.13 -4.11
CA LYS A 39 -17.23 19.19 -3.10
C LYS A 39 -16.65 18.67 -1.79
N VAL A 40 -15.48 19.19 -1.40
CA VAL A 40 -14.85 18.86 -0.12
C VAL A 40 -15.26 19.89 0.92
N SER A 41 -15.69 19.42 2.09
CA SER A 41 -15.94 20.25 3.27
C SER A 41 -15.09 19.77 4.42
N VAL A 42 -14.40 20.67 5.08
CA VAL A 42 -13.48 20.37 6.18
C VAL A 42 -13.90 21.18 7.39
N THR A 43 -14.08 20.50 8.50
CA THR A 43 -14.38 21.09 9.80
C THR A 43 -13.20 20.86 10.73
N VAL A 44 -12.54 21.95 11.11
CA VAL A 44 -11.41 21.91 12.04
C VAL A 44 -11.92 22.34 13.41
N ARG A 45 -11.77 21.47 14.41
CA ARG A 45 -12.12 21.77 15.81
C ARG A 45 -10.84 22.02 16.58
N ASN A 46 -10.66 23.23 17.07
CA ASN A 46 -9.50 23.62 17.84
C ASN A 46 -9.78 23.48 19.35
N GLY A 47 -9.28 22.40 19.95
CA GLY A 47 -9.32 22.19 21.40
C GLY A 47 -8.19 22.89 22.17
N THR A 48 -7.31 23.64 21.50
CA THR A 48 -6.19 24.35 22.14
C THR A 48 -6.57 25.77 22.58
N ASP A 49 -5.68 26.41 23.35
CA ASP A 49 -5.82 27.78 23.81
C ASP A 49 -5.17 28.81 22.86
N THR A 50 -4.70 28.36 21.69
CA THR A 50 -4.00 29.18 20.69
C THR A 50 -4.76 29.20 19.36
N VAL A 51 -4.66 30.29 18.59
CA VAL A 51 -5.24 30.36 17.25
C VAL A 51 -4.50 29.40 16.32
N GLN A 52 -5.23 28.51 15.65
CA GLN A 52 -4.68 27.65 14.61
C GLN A 52 -4.87 28.30 13.25
N ARG A 53 -3.77 28.52 12.52
CA ARG A 53 -3.81 29.20 11.21
C ARG A 53 -3.68 28.17 10.10
N VAL A 54 -4.80 27.85 9.49
CA VAL A 54 -4.86 26.95 8.34
C VAL A 54 -4.50 27.70 7.08
N LYS A 55 -3.62 27.13 6.26
CA LYS A 55 -3.26 27.69 4.95
C LYS A 55 -3.71 26.81 3.80
N THR A 56 -3.49 25.51 3.93
CA THR A 56 -3.67 24.54 2.85
C THR A 56 -4.37 23.31 3.37
N VAL A 57 -5.30 22.79 2.59
CA VAL A 57 -5.84 21.44 2.78
C VAL A 57 -5.20 20.55 1.73
N ARG A 58 -4.55 19.48 2.18
CA ARG A 58 -3.90 18.49 1.34
C ARG A 58 -4.71 17.21 1.32
N ILE A 59 -4.98 16.69 0.13
CA ILE A 59 -5.59 15.37 -0.05
C ILE A 59 -4.60 14.52 -0.82
N SER A 60 -4.15 13.42 -0.22
CA SER A 60 -3.14 12.55 -0.83
C SER A 60 -3.53 11.09 -0.82
N GLY A 61 -3.19 10.37 -1.87
CA GLY A 61 -3.36 8.93 -1.97
C GLY A 61 -2.02 8.23 -2.00
N THR A 62 -1.89 7.19 -1.18
CA THR A 62 -0.64 6.45 -1.03
C THR A 62 -0.85 4.96 -1.29
N ALA A 63 0.19 4.28 -1.75
CA ALA A 63 0.27 2.82 -1.75
C ALA A 63 1.74 2.42 -1.59
N LEU A 64 2.03 1.36 -0.81
CA LEU A 64 3.41 0.89 -0.60
C LEU A 64 4.37 2.02 -0.16
N ALA A 65 3.89 2.89 0.74
CA ALA A 65 4.61 4.08 1.24
C ALA A 65 5.01 5.13 0.17
N LEU A 66 4.45 5.04 -1.04
CA LEU A 66 4.63 6.03 -2.11
C LEU A 66 3.35 6.84 -2.31
N THR A 67 3.51 8.15 -2.49
CA THR A 67 2.40 9.05 -2.84
C THR A 67 2.18 9.03 -4.35
N PHE A 68 0.98 8.64 -4.78
CA PHE A 68 0.62 8.60 -6.20
C PHE A 68 -0.10 9.87 -6.67
N PHE A 69 -0.84 10.52 -5.76
CA PHE A 69 -1.43 11.82 -6.04
C PHE A 69 -1.45 12.66 -4.76
N ALA A 70 -1.38 13.97 -4.94
CA ALA A 70 -1.55 14.95 -3.88
C ALA A 70 -2.18 16.21 -4.47
N TYR A 71 -3.29 16.65 -3.86
CA TYR A 71 -3.97 17.89 -4.21
C TYR A 71 -3.85 18.87 -3.05
N ASP A 72 -3.17 19.98 -3.30
CA ASP A 72 -2.99 21.06 -2.34
C ASP A 72 -3.94 22.20 -2.68
N THR A 73 -5.00 22.38 -1.89
CA THR A 73 -5.92 23.50 -2.06
C THR A 73 -5.63 24.58 -1.03
N THR A 74 -5.33 25.80 -1.49
CA THR A 74 -5.06 26.93 -0.61
C THR A 74 -6.38 27.55 -0.16
N VAL A 75 -6.75 27.31 1.09
CA VAL A 75 -7.98 27.83 1.71
C VAL A 75 -7.58 28.40 3.07
N PRO A 76 -7.13 29.67 3.13
CA PRO A 76 -6.63 30.23 4.38
C PRO A 76 -7.79 30.58 5.31
N PHE A 77 -7.73 30.11 6.56
CA PHE A 77 -8.65 30.51 7.61
C PHE A 77 -8.03 30.31 8.99
N ASP A 78 -8.45 31.14 9.94
CA ASP A 78 -8.05 31.03 11.33
C ASP A 78 -9.15 30.30 12.12
N VAL A 79 -8.73 29.37 12.97
CA VAL A 79 -9.62 28.67 13.91
C VAL A 79 -9.31 29.20 15.31
N PRO A 80 -10.21 30.01 15.90
CA PRO A 80 -10.01 30.55 17.24
C PRO A 80 -9.85 29.43 18.29
N PRO A 81 -9.25 29.74 19.46
CA PRO A 81 -9.20 28.82 20.59
C PRO A 81 -10.59 28.31 20.97
N ARG A 82 -10.68 27.02 21.33
CA ARG A 82 -11.92 26.37 21.78
C ARG A 82 -13.10 26.52 20.81
N SER A 83 -12.81 26.72 19.53
CA SER A 83 -13.82 26.93 18.48
C SER A 83 -13.67 25.92 17.34
N ALA A 84 -14.66 25.88 16.45
CA ALA A 84 -14.62 25.08 15.25
C ALA A 84 -14.97 25.96 14.04
N GLU A 85 -14.26 25.76 12.93
CA GLU A 85 -14.53 26.47 11.68
C GLU A 85 -14.69 25.44 10.55
N THR A 86 -15.64 25.69 9.65
CA THR A 86 -15.88 24.84 8.48
C THR A 86 -15.62 25.60 7.20
N ARG A 87 -14.87 24.97 6.28
CA ARG A 87 -14.63 25.49 4.94
C ARG A 87 -14.96 24.43 3.89
N SER A 88 -15.63 24.86 2.82
CA SER A 88 -15.89 24.01 1.67
C SER A 88 -15.26 24.59 0.42
N PHE A 89 -14.76 23.71 -0.44
CA PHE A 89 -14.11 24.07 -1.69
C PHE A 89 -14.32 22.96 -2.73
N PRO A 90 -14.32 23.29 -4.03
CA PRO A 90 -14.31 22.29 -5.09
C PRO A 90 -12.91 21.66 -5.20
N LEU A 91 -12.88 20.34 -5.34
CA LEU A 91 -11.71 19.56 -5.73
C LEU A 91 -11.93 19.12 -7.17
N ASP A 92 -10.98 19.45 -8.04
CA ASP A 92 -10.93 18.94 -9.43
C ASP A 92 -9.93 17.78 -9.48
N PRO A 93 -10.40 16.52 -9.54
CA PRO A 93 -9.55 15.34 -9.58
C PRO A 93 -9.18 14.90 -11.01
N SER A 94 -9.31 15.75 -12.04
CA SER A 94 -9.10 15.39 -13.46
C SER A 94 -7.78 14.65 -13.73
N ASP A 95 -6.70 15.01 -13.04
CA ASP A 95 -5.40 14.34 -13.18
C ASP A 95 -5.37 12.89 -12.65
N LEU A 96 -6.29 12.50 -11.75
CA LEU A 96 -6.35 11.15 -11.15
C LEU A 96 -6.41 10.05 -12.20
N GLY A 97 -7.04 10.31 -13.34
CA GLY A 97 -7.15 9.36 -14.45
C GLY A 97 -5.78 8.84 -14.91
N SER A 98 -4.75 9.67 -14.83
CA SER A 98 -3.37 9.34 -15.19
C SER A 98 -2.50 8.88 -14.02
N GLN A 99 -2.93 9.09 -12.78
CA GLN A 99 -2.08 8.88 -11.59
C GLN A 99 -2.36 7.56 -10.88
N ALA A 100 -3.63 7.24 -10.62
CA ALA A 100 -3.99 6.11 -9.77
C ALA A 100 -5.29 5.40 -10.20
N ILE A 101 -5.48 4.17 -9.73
CA ILE A 101 -6.70 3.38 -9.92
C ILE A 101 -6.89 2.39 -8.76
N GLY A 102 -8.14 2.12 -8.39
CA GLY A 102 -8.50 1.10 -7.41
C GLY A 102 -8.64 1.67 -6.00
N LEU A 103 -8.52 0.80 -5.00
CA LEU A 103 -8.58 1.21 -3.60
C LEU A 103 -7.21 1.69 -3.14
N LEU A 104 -7.12 2.91 -2.60
CA LEU A 104 -5.90 3.47 -2.01
C LEU A 104 -6.21 4.06 -0.63
N PRO A 105 -5.32 3.93 0.36
CA PRO A 105 -5.30 4.81 1.51
C PRO A 105 -5.25 6.28 1.07
N VAL A 106 -6.21 7.06 1.53
CA VAL A 106 -6.30 8.50 1.29
C VAL A 106 -6.22 9.22 2.63
N THR A 107 -5.39 10.24 2.71
CA THR A 107 -5.26 11.10 3.88
C THR A 107 -5.63 12.52 3.49
N ILE A 108 -6.51 13.13 4.29
CA ILE A 108 -6.83 14.54 4.24
C ILE A 108 -6.12 15.21 5.41
N GLU A 109 -5.31 16.21 5.11
CA GLU A 109 -4.48 16.92 6.09
C GLU A 109 -4.77 18.41 6.01
N VAL A 110 -4.75 19.05 7.17
CA VAL A 110 -4.80 20.50 7.27
C VAL A 110 -3.42 21.00 7.68
N VAL A 111 -2.89 21.90 6.86
CA VAL A 111 -1.50 22.33 6.91
C VAL A 111 -1.42 23.83 7.22
N ASP A 112 -0.50 24.19 8.10
CA ASP A 112 -0.30 25.55 8.58
C ASP A 112 0.55 26.42 7.61
N VAL A 113 0.83 27.65 8.03
CA VAL A 113 1.69 28.59 7.29
C VAL A 113 3.16 28.15 7.16
N ARG A 114 3.66 27.32 8.09
CA ARG A 114 5.01 26.74 8.12
C ARG A 114 5.11 25.40 7.37
N ARG A 115 4.00 24.90 6.83
CA ARG A 115 3.86 23.58 6.19
C ARG A 115 3.87 22.40 7.18
N GLU A 116 3.53 22.66 8.43
CA GLU A 116 3.35 21.62 9.45
C GLU A 116 1.89 21.14 9.43
N THR A 117 1.69 19.83 9.58
CA THR A 117 0.36 19.23 9.65
C THR A 117 -0.25 19.52 11.03
N ILE A 118 -1.38 20.23 11.05
CA ILE A 118 -2.13 20.56 12.26
C ILE A 118 -2.97 19.36 12.71
N ALA A 119 -3.69 18.76 11.77
CA ALA A 119 -4.54 17.60 11.99
C ALA A 119 -4.72 16.83 10.68
N SER A 120 -5.00 15.54 10.78
CA SER A 120 -5.21 14.67 9.63
C SER A 120 -6.31 13.63 9.89
N VAL A 121 -6.95 13.18 8.82
CA VAL A 121 -7.92 12.09 8.84
C VAL A 121 -7.66 11.15 7.66
N GLY A 122 -7.56 9.86 7.95
CA GLY A 122 -7.32 8.81 6.97
C GLY A 122 -8.61 8.07 6.60
N THR A 123 -8.73 7.66 5.35
CA THR A 123 -9.80 6.78 4.86
C THR A 123 -9.30 5.89 3.73
N THR A 124 -10.14 4.98 3.26
CA THR A 124 -9.91 4.28 1.99
C THR A 124 -10.62 5.04 0.86
N GLY A 125 -9.87 5.45 -0.15
CA GLY A 125 -10.39 6.02 -1.39
C GLY A 125 -10.64 4.95 -2.44
N ASP A 126 -11.81 4.98 -3.07
CA ASP A 126 -12.12 4.27 -4.31
C ASP A 126 -11.87 5.18 -5.52
N VAL A 127 -10.70 5.04 -6.12
CA VAL A 127 -10.24 5.86 -7.24
C VAL A 127 -10.67 5.25 -8.58
N LYS A 128 -11.44 6.00 -9.36
CA LYS A 128 -11.98 5.62 -10.68
C LYS A 128 -11.05 6.03 -11.84
N GLY A 129 -9.74 5.99 -11.64
CA GLY A 129 -8.79 6.30 -12.70
C GLY A 129 -8.58 5.15 -13.70
N SER A 130 -7.47 5.20 -14.44
CA SER A 130 -7.19 4.26 -15.54
C SER A 130 -6.21 3.14 -15.16
N LEU A 131 -6.34 1.97 -15.81
CA LEU A 131 -5.33 0.90 -15.73
C LEU A 131 -3.97 1.32 -16.32
N TRP A 132 -3.96 2.32 -17.20
CA TRP A 132 -2.75 2.90 -17.77
C TRP A 132 -2.18 4.06 -16.95
N SER A 133 -2.68 4.25 -15.72
CA SER A 133 -2.14 5.24 -14.79
C SER A 133 -0.73 4.89 -14.32
N VAL A 134 -0.04 5.85 -13.69
CA VAL A 134 1.29 5.63 -13.08
C VAL A 134 1.26 4.44 -12.11
N TYR A 135 0.24 4.34 -11.25
CA TYR A 135 0.07 3.19 -10.35
C TYR A 135 -0.13 1.86 -11.11
N GLY A 136 -0.96 1.86 -12.15
CA GLY A 136 -1.19 0.67 -12.98
C GLY A 136 0.07 0.21 -13.74
N ALA A 137 0.80 1.15 -14.33
CA ALA A 137 2.08 0.90 -15.00
C ALA A 137 3.14 0.37 -14.02
N PHE A 138 3.20 0.93 -12.81
CA PHE A 138 4.05 0.41 -11.74
C PHE A 138 3.70 -1.05 -11.41
N GLY A 139 2.41 -1.36 -11.23
CA GLY A 139 1.95 -2.74 -11.02
C GLY A 139 2.36 -3.70 -12.14
N LEU A 140 2.23 -3.25 -13.40
CA LEU A 140 2.62 -4.05 -14.57
C LEU A 140 4.13 -4.28 -14.63
N ALA A 141 4.95 -3.27 -14.30
CA ALA A 141 6.40 -3.43 -14.23
C ALA A 141 6.80 -4.45 -13.15
N VAL A 142 6.19 -4.36 -11.96
CA VAL A 142 6.41 -5.33 -10.86
C VAL A 142 5.99 -6.74 -11.28
N LEU A 143 4.86 -6.89 -11.98
CA LEU A 143 4.39 -8.16 -12.55
C LEU A 143 5.43 -8.77 -13.51
N VAL A 144 5.93 -7.98 -14.46
CA VAL A 144 6.93 -8.44 -15.44
C VAL A 144 8.22 -8.88 -14.74
N LEU A 145 8.73 -8.07 -13.81
CA LEU A 145 9.94 -8.43 -13.04
C LEU A 145 9.74 -9.70 -12.20
N THR A 146 8.55 -9.88 -11.64
CA THR A 146 8.18 -11.09 -10.89
C THR A 146 8.15 -12.31 -11.81
N ALA A 147 7.55 -12.19 -12.99
CA ALA A 147 7.50 -13.26 -13.98
C ALA A 147 8.91 -13.63 -14.49
N LEU A 148 9.77 -12.64 -14.74
CA LEU A 148 11.17 -12.87 -15.09
C LEU A 148 11.95 -13.55 -13.96
N SER A 149 11.71 -13.16 -12.71
CA SER A 149 12.33 -13.78 -11.53
C SER A 149 11.93 -15.25 -11.39
N TRP A 150 10.64 -15.57 -11.56
CA TRP A 150 10.16 -16.95 -11.61
C TRP A 150 10.78 -17.73 -12.77
N THR A 151 10.77 -17.15 -13.97
CA THR A 151 11.33 -17.79 -15.17
C THR A 151 12.82 -18.11 -14.99
N ALA A 152 13.60 -17.18 -14.45
CA ALA A 152 15.02 -17.39 -14.19
C ALA A 152 15.26 -18.50 -13.14
N ALA A 153 14.45 -18.55 -12.08
CA ALA A 153 14.54 -19.59 -11.06
C ALA A 153 14.16 -20.98 -11.62
N LEU A 154 13.09 -21.05 -12.40
CA LEU A 154 12.63 -22.29 -13.05
C LEU A 154 13.60 -22.78 -14.12
N ILE A 155 14.16 -21.89 -14.94
CA ILE A 155 15.21 -22.25 -15.92
C ILE A 155 16.46 -22.78 -15.20
N ALA A 156 16.86 -22.17 -14.09
CA ALA A 156 18.01 -22.65 -13.31
C ALA A 156 17.77 -24.04 -12.72
N LEU A 157 16.56 -24.31 -12.24
CA LEU A 157 16.11 -25.62 -11.78
C LEU A 157 16.14 -26.64 -12.93
N ALA A 158 15.53 -26.31 -14.08
CA ALA A 158 15.48 -27.18 -15.26
C ALA A 158 16.88 -27.51 -15.82
N ARG A 159 17.78 -26.52 -15.84
CA ARG A 159 19.18 -26.69 -16.27
C ARG A 159 20.07 -27.35 -15.21
N ARG A 160 19.53 -27.75 -14.05
CA ARG A 160 20.26 -28.33 -12.91
C ARG A 160 21.45 -27.47 -12.45
N ARG A 161 21.36 -26.14 -12.62
CA ARG A 161 22.40 -25.16 -12.21
C ARG A 161 22.12 -24.55 -10.84
N LEU A 162 21.48 -25.31 -9.96
CA LEU A 162 21.18 -24.87 -8.62
C LEU A 162 22.40 -25.08 -7.71
N PRO A 163 22.72 -24.12 -6.82
CA PRO A 163 23.79 -24.28 -5.83
C PRO A 163 23.63 -25.57 -5.01
N ALA A 164 24.75 -26.18 -4.60
CA ALA A 164 24.71 -27.36 -3.74
C ALA A 164 24.08 -27.04 -2.37
N ASN A 165 24.30 -25.81 -1.87
CA ASN A 165 23.75 -25.35 -0.61
C ASN A 165 22.24 -25.07 -0.74
N ARG A 166 21.42 -25.78 0.07
CA ARG A 166 19.96 -25.60 0.15
C ARG A 166 19.55 -24.16 0.49
N TRP A 167 20.34 -23.45 1.29
CA TRP A 167 20.06 -22.06 1.65
C TRP A 167 20.27 -21.09 0.47
N GLN A 168 21.37 -21.26 -0.28
CA GLN A 168 21.64 -20.44 -1.47
C GLN A 168 20.60 -20.68 -2.57
N ARG A 169 20.05 -21.91 -2.65
CA ARG A 169 18.92 -22.21 -3.52
C ARG A 169 17.66 -21.49 -3.09
N ALA A 170 17.29 -21.56 -1.81
CA ALA A 170 16.14 -20.84 -1.27
C ALA A 170 16.23 -19.34 -1.58
N MET A 171 17.38 -18.72 -1.32
CA MET A 171 17.63 -17.30 -1.61
C MET A 171 17.43 -16.91 -3.08
N ARG A 172 17.59 -17.83 -4.03
CA ARG A 172 17.37 -17.57 -5.46
C ARG A 172 15.89 -17.42 -5.83
N PHE A 173 14.98 -18.00 -5.04
CA PHE A 173 13.53 -17.88 -5.22
C PHE A 173 12.94 -16.69 -4.47
N LEU A 174 13.70 -16.09 -3.55
CA LEU A 174 13.22 -14.98 -2.71
C LEU A 174 12.71 -13.77 -3.51
N PRO A 175 13.42 -13.26 -4.55
CA PRO A 175 12.91 -12.14 -5.35
C PRO A 175 11.56 -12.45 -6.01
N ALA A 176 11.36 -13.68 -6.48
CA ALA A 176 10.11 -14.12 -7.09
C ALA A 176 8.97 -14.17 -6.05
N GLY A 177 9.26 -14.62 -4.82
CA GLY A 177 8.29 -14.62 -3.72
C GLY A 177 7.87 -13.22 -3.28
N ILE A 178 8.83 -12.32 -3.06
CA ILE A 178 8.55 -10.91 -2.71
C ILE A 178 7.72 -10.25 -3.81
N GLY A 179 8.13 -10.41 -5.07
CA GLY A 179 7.41 -9.89 -6.22
C GLY A 179 5.97 -10.42 -6.29
N THR A 180 5.76 -11.71 -6.01
CA THR A 180 4.42 -12.33 -6.00
C THR A 180 3.50 -11.68 -4.95
N GLY A 181 4.02 -11.43 -3.75
CA GLY A 181 3.24 -10.75 -2.70
C GLY A 181 2.88 -9.31 -3.08
N LEU A 182 3.83 -8.55 -3.66
CA LEU A 182 3.57 -7.19 -4.16
C LEU A 182 2.52 -7.18 -5.27
N VAL A 183 2.65 -8.07 -6.26
CA VAL A 183 1.67 -8.23 -7.34
C VAL A 183 0.29 -8.55 -6.78
N ALA A 184 0.19 -9.43 -5.79
CA ALA A 184 -1.07 -9.78 -5.16
C ALA A 184 -1.76 -8.56 -4.53
N VAL A 185 -1.03 -7.78 -3.72
CA VAL A 185 -1.57 -6.57 -3.08
C VAL A 185 -2.05 -5.55 -4.11
N ILE A 186 -1.22 -5.26 -5.11
CA ILE A 186 -1.56 -4.31 -6.18
C ILE A 186 -2.79 -4.80 -6.95
N SER A 187 -2.84 -6.10 -7.27
CA SER A 187 -4.00 -6.68 -7.98
C SER A 187 -5.28 -6.57 -7.16
N LEU A 188 -5.22 -6.86 -5.86
CA LEU A 188 -6.37 -6.73 -4.96
C LEU A 188 -6.85 -5.28 -4.82
N SER A 189 -5.92 -4.32 -4.81
CA SER A 189 -6.22 -2.88 -4.82
C SER A 189 -6.95 -2.47 -6.10
N VAL A 190 -6.39 -2.82 -7.27
CA VAL A 190 -6.97 -2.50 -8.59
C VAL A 190 -8.33 -3.18 -8.79
N LEU A 191 -8.47 -4.42 -8.33
CA LEU A 191 -9.73 -5.18 -8.32
C LEU A 191 -10.73 -4.70 -7.26
N ARG A 192 -10.36 -3.70 -6.45
CA ARG A 192 -11.20 -3.08 -5.41
C ARG A 192 -11.65 -4.04 -4.31
N LEU A 193 -10.77 -4.98 -3.96
CA LEU A 193 -11.00 -5.96 -2.91
C LEU A 193 -10.36 -5.53 -1.59
N VAL A 194 -9.11 -5.06 -1.62
CA VAL A 194 -8.35 -4.67 -0.42
C VAL A 194 -7.46 -3.47 -0.73
N ALA A 195 -7.50 -2.46 0.14
CA ALA A 195 -6.60 -1.32 0.03
C ALA A 195 -5.15 -1.70 0.42
N PRO A 196 -4.13 -1.20 -0.30
CA PRO A 196 -2.73 -1.45 0.00
C PRO A 196 -2.33 -0.66 1.25
N SER A 197 -2.51 -1.31 2.40
CA SER A 197 -2.11 -0.79 3.71
C SER A 197 -1.02 -1.68 4.30
N PRO A 198 -0.15 -1.17 5.20
CA PRO A 198 0.90 -1.99 5.81
C PRO A 198 0.40 -3.29 6.45
N ALA A 199 -0.81 -3.24 7.04
CA ALA A 199 -1.46 -4.39 7.66
C ALA A 199 -1.84 -5.49 6.65
N ALA A 200 -2.15 -5.13 5.41
CA ALA A 200 -2.40 -6.09 4.33
C ALA A 200 -1.10 -6.46 3.60
N GLU A 201 -0.26 -5.46 3.29
CA GLU A 201 0.98 -5.61 2.53
C GLU A 201 1.95 -6.61 3.15
N ILE A 202 2.25 -6.45 4.44
CA ILE A 202 3.29 -7.23 5.11
C ILE A 202 2.96 -8.73 5.10
N PRO A 203 1.75 -9.19 5.50
CA PRO A 203 1.39 -10.61 5.42
C PRO A 203 1.49 -11.21 4.02
N PHE A 204 1.04 -10.50 2.98
CA PHE A 204 1.10 -11.01 1.60
C PHE A 204 2.54 -11.16 1.12
N ILE A 205 3.38 -10.15 1.36
CA ILE A 205 4.78 -10.15 0.93
C ILE A 205 5.57 -11.21 1.70
N VAL A 206 5.48 -11.22 3.02
CA VAL A 206 6.21 -12.17 3.88
C VAL A 206 5.72 -13.59 3.64
N GLY A 207 4.40 -13.80 3.52
CA GLY A 207 3.82 -15.11 3.23
C GLY A 207 4.28 -15.67 1.89
N ALA A 208 4.20 -14.88 0.81
CA ALA A 208 4.65 -15.30 -0.52
C ALA A 208 6.17 -15.54 -0.56
N ALA A 209 6.96 -14.69 0.10
CA ALA A 209 8.41 -14.87 0.25
C ALA A 209 8.76 -16.17 0.98
N ALA A 210 8.07 -16.47 2.09
CA ALA A 210 8.26 -17.71 2.85
C ALA A 210 7.94 -18.95 2.01
N VAL A 211 6.82 -18.94 1.28
CA VAL A 211 6.46 -20.04 0.36
C VAL A 211 7.53 -20.23 -0.72
N ALA A 212 8.00 -19.15 -1.35
CA ALA A 212 9.03 -19.23 -2.37
C ALA A 212 10.38 -19.74 -1.81
N LEU A 213 10.76 -19.32 -0.60
CA LEU A 213 11.93 -19.85 0.09
C LEU A 213 11.80 -21.35 0.35
N LEU A 214 10.64 -21.82 0.83
CA LEU A 214 10.36 -23.22 1.07
C LEU A 214 10.46 -24.05 -0.23
N LEU A 215 9.89 -23.55 -1.32
CA LEU A 215 10.01 -24.17 -2.65
C LEU A 215 11.49 -24.27 -3.09
N GLY A 216 12.23 -23.18 -2.91
CA GLY A 216 13.66 -23.14 -3.20
C GLY A 216 14.50 -24.03 -2.29
N TYR A 217 14.05 -24.31 -1.06
CA TYR A 217 14.73 -25.20 -0.11
C TYR A 217 14.48 -26.69 -0.40
N VAL A 218 13.24 -27.05 -0.78
CA VAL A 218 12.83 -28.45 -1.01
C VAL A 218 13.19 -28.97 -2.41
N THR A 219 13.54 -28.09 -3.35
CA THR A 219 13.92 -28.50 -4.73
C THR A 219 15.04 -29.58 -4.77
N PRO A 220 14.87 -30.70 -5.52
CA PRO A 220 15.86 -31.78 -5.52
C PRO A 220 17.22 -31.37 -6.12
N HIS A 221 18.33 -31.91 -5.58
CA HIS A 221 19.66 -31.80 -6.17
C HIS A 221 20.11 -33.13 -6.81
N PRO A 222 20.78 -33.13 -7.99
CA PRO A 222 21.24 -34.36 -8.64
C PRO A 222 22.30 -35.17 -7.86
N GLY A 223 22.92 -34.60 -6.83
CA GLY A 223 24.00 -35.23 -6.06
C GLY A 223 23.56 -36.17 -4.93
N GLU A 224 22.32 -36.11 -4.46
CA GLU A 224 21.89 -36.92 -3.30
C GLU A 224 21.77 -38.42 -3.60
N ARG A 225 21.68 -38.82 -4.88
CA ARG A 225 21.63 -40.24 -5.27
C ARG A 225 22.97 -40.97 -5.25
N ARG A 226 24.11 -40.26 -5.14
CA ARG A 226 25.43 -40.91 -5.26
C ARG A 226 26.00 -41.44 -3.93
N GLY A 227 25.52 -40.93 -2.79
CA GLY A 227 26.02 -41.32 -1.46
C GLY A 227 25.48 -42.65 -0.94
N MET A 228 24.30 -43.10 -1.37
CA MET A 228 23.74 -44.38 -0.94
C MET A 228 24.36 -45.57 -1.71
N SER A 229 24.69 -45.38 -2.99
CA SER A 229 25.26 -46.43 -3.84
C SER A 229 26.72 -46.76 -3.56
N ASP A 230 27.51 -45.81 -3.02
CA ASP A 230 28.93 -46.06 -2.68
C ASP A 230 29.10 -46.73 -1.32
N LEU A 231 28.17 -46.55 -0.37
CA LEU A 231 28.22 -47.21 0.95
C LEU A 231 27.88 -48.71 0.87
N ASP A 232 27.00 -49.13 -0.03
CA ASP A 232 26.72 -50.55 -0.27
C ASP A 232 27.85 -51.25 -1.04
N ALA A 233 28.58 -50.54 -1.88
CA ALA A 233 29.67 -51.10 -2.67
C ALA A 233 30.95 -51.36 -1.84
N ASP A 234 31.23 -50.52 -0.84
CA ASP A 234 32.41 -50.67 0.02
C ASP A 234 32.21 -51.69 1.14
N THR A 235 30.97 -51.88 1.61
CA THR A 235 30.66 -52.87 2.66
C THR A 235 30.79 -54.32 2.16
N VAL A 236 30.64 -54.56 0.87
CA VAL A 236 30.78 -55.91 0.26
C VAL A 236 32.25 -56.30 0.04
N ARG A 237 33.20 -55.34 0.03
CA ARG A 237 34.62 -55.63 -0.23
C ARG A 237 35.44 -56.01 1.00
N ILE A 238 34.86 -55.96 2.20
CA ILE A 238 35.55 -56.31 3.47
C ILE A 238 35.01 -57.64 4.01
N ARG A 239 34.99 -58.69 3.18
CA ARG A 239 34.89 -60.10 3.60
C ARG A 239 35.49 -60.99 2.52
N LEU A 240 36.80 -61.15 2.55
CA LEU A 240 37.53 -62.28 1.94
C LEU A 240 38.83 -62.49 2.74
#